data_AF-A0A226S062-F1
#
_entry.id   AF-A0A226S062-F1
#
_cell.length_a   1.000
_cell.length_b   1.000
_cell.length_c   1.000
_cell.angle_alpha   90.00
_cell.angle_beta   90.00
_cell.angle_gamma   90.00
#
_symmetry.space_group_name_H-M   'P 1'
#
loop_
_entity.id
_entity.type
_entity.pdbx_description
1 polymer ?
#
loop_
_entity_poly.entity_id
_entity_poly.type
_entity_poly.pdbx_seq_one_letter_code
_entity_poly.pdbx_strand_id
1 'polypeptide(L)'
;MLKEGTYSASARGMAGFVGVTLTVADNKISTVDLDLSTETPQYGQKAEKTLKQEILDKQSADIDAVTGATFTSNGVKEATSEALKQAK
;
A
#
# COMPACT_ATOMS: atom_id res chain seq x y z
N MET A 1 -18.37 5.70 -1.79
CA MET A 1 -17.82 5.87 -3.14
C MET A 1 -16.47 6.55 -3.00
N LEU A 2 -15.48 6.19 -3.81
CA LEU A 2 -14.16 6.82 -3.73
C LEU A 2 -14.17 8.11 -4.55
N LYS A 3 -13.74 9.22 -3.96
CA LYS A 3 -13.57 10.52 -4.61
C LYS A 3 -12.33 10.48 -5.49
N GLU A 4 -12.41 11.10 -6.65
CA GLU A 4 -11.27 11.22 -7.55
C GLU A 4 -10.18 12.09 -6.94
N GLY A 5 -8.93 11.69 -7.17
CA GLY A 5 -7.77 12.39 -6.66
C GLY A 5 -6.61 11.47 -6.37
N THR A 6 -5.54 12.05 -5.82
CA THR A 6 -4.36 11.33 -5.37
C THR A 6 -4.24 11.47 -3.85
N TYR A 7 -4.11 10.34 -3.16
CA TYR A 7 -4.12 10.25 -1.71
C TYR A 7 -2.88 9.51 -1.23
N SER A 8 -2.21 10.07 -0.23
CA SER A 8 -0.97 9.49 0.29
C SER A 8 -1.06 9.30 1.80
N ALA A 9 -0.45 8.23 2.28
CA ALA A 9 -0.26 7.97 3.70
C ALA A 9 0.99 7.13 3.92
N SER A 10 1.42 7.06 5.17
CA SER A 10 2.54 6.22 5.58
C SER A 10 2.24 5.55 6.91
N ALA A 11 2.87 4.40 7.13
CA ALA A 11 2.74 3.63 8.35
C ALA A 11 4.06 2.91 8.68
N ARG A 12 4.15 2.32 9.87
CA ARG A 12 5.38 1.65 10.30
C ARG A 12 5.51 0.27 9.64
N GLY A 13 6.62 0.04 8.95
CA GLY A 13 7.06 -1.26 8.43
C GLY A 13 8.06 -1.95 9.37
N MET A 14 8.83 -2.90 8.84
CA MET A 14 9.83 -3.66 9.61
C MET A 14 11.02 -2.80 10.04
N ALA A 15 11.61 -2.07 9.10
CA ALA A 15 12.85 -1.33 9.28
C ALA A 15 12.63 0.18 9.29
N GLY A 16 11.56 0.66 8.66
CA GLY A 16 11.24 2.09 8.62
C GLY A 16 9.76 2.40 8.42
N PHE A 17 9.48 3.59 7.92
CA PHE A 17 8.15 3.91 7.44
C PHE A 17 8.01 3.41 5.99
N VAL A 18 6.85 2.86 5.68
CA VAL A 18 6.44 2.54 4.32
C VAL A 18 5.41 3.58 3.86
N GLY A 19 5.55 4.06 2.63
CA GLY A 19 4.64 5.02 2.02
C GLY A 19 3.72 4.36 1.00
N VAL A 20 2.50 4.87 0.88
CA VAL A 20 1.53 4.50 -0.16
C VAL A 20 0.97 5.77 -0.78
N THR A 21 0.95 5.82 -2.10
CA THR A 21 0.23 6.81 -2.89
C THR A 21 -0.77 6.11 -3.81
N LEU A 22 -2.04 6.46 -3.69
CA LEU A 22 -3.13 5.93 -4.49
C LEU A 22 -3.65 7.03 -5.41
N THR A 23 -3.85 6.73 -6.69
CA THR A 23 -4.72 7.56 -7.54
C THR A 23 -6.07 6.88 -7.69
N VAL A 24 -7.13 7.66 -7.51
CA VAL A 24 -8.51 7.23 -7.71
C VAL A 24 -9.07 7.94 -8.94
N ALA A 25 -9.64 7.16 -9.86
CA ALA A 25 -10.39 7.61 -11.03
C ALA A 25 -11.61 6.70 -11.22
N ASP A 26 -12.74 7.24 -11.68
CA ASP A 26 -13.96 6.45 -11.93
C ASP A 26 -14.42 5.63 -10.70
N ASN A 27 -14.27 6.20 -9.50
CA ASN A 27 -14.57 5.56 -8.20
C ASN A 27 -13.72 4.31 -7.89
N LYS A 28 -12.57 4.12 -8.54
CA LYS A 28 -11.65 2.98 -8.37
C LYS A 28 -10.21 3.43 -8.19
N ILE A 29 -9.41 2.64 -7.50
CA ILE A 29 -7.96 2.79 -7.44
C ILE A 29 -7.41 2.45 -8.83
N SER A 30 -6.87 3.45 -9.53
CA SER A 30 -6.28 3.32 -10.86
C SER A 30 -4.78 3.09 -10.81
N THR A 31 -4.10 3.67 -9.82
CA THR A 31 -2.66 3.47 -9.59
C THR A 31 -2.35 3.34 -8.11
N VAL A 32 -1.26 2.63 -7.84
CA VAL A 32 -0.70 2.42 -6.51
C VAL A 32 0.81 2.56 -6.63
N ASP A 33 1.41 3.46 -5.86
CA ASP A 33 2.86 3.57 -5.73
C ASP A 33 3.25 3.34 -4.27
N LEU A 34 4.24 2.49 -4.06
CA LEU A 34 4.72 2.08 -2.74
C LEU A 34 6.13 2.60 -2.54
N ASP A 35 6.38 3.27 -1.42
CA ASP A 35 7.73 3.59 -0.98
C ASP A 35 8.14 2.60 0.13
N LEU A 36 8.88 1.56 -0.27
CA LEU A 36 9.46 0.56 0.62
C LEU A 36 10.98 0.73 0.77
N SER A 37 11.52 1.89 0.40
CA SER A 37 12.98 2.13 0.35
C SER A 37 13.68 1.90 1.68
N THR A 38 12.97 2.08 2.80
CA THR A 38 13.49 1.87 4.15
C THR A 38 13.52 0.40 4.57
N GLU A 39 12.84 -0.49 3.85
CA GLU A 39 12.70 -1.90 4.20
C GLU A 39 13.89 -2.73 3.73
N THR A 40 14.01 -3.96 4.26
CA THR A 40 15.11 -4.85 3.91
C THR A 40 15.04 -5.27 2.44
N PRO A 41 16.13 -5.14 1.64
CA PRO A 41 16.10 -5.44 0.22
C PRO A 41 15.71 -6.89 -0.11
N GLN A 42 16.06 -7.84 0.74
CA GLN A 42 15.84 -9.26 0.49
C GLN A 42 14.40 -9.72 0.76
N TYR A 43 13.63 -8.93 1.51
CA TYR A 43 12.26 -9.29 1.92
C TYR A 43 11.27 -8.17 1.60
N GLY A 44 11.32 -7.06 2.34
CA GLY A 44 10.30 -6.00 2.23
C GLY A 44 10.25 -5.34 0.85
N GLN A 45 11.40 -4.99 0.28
CA GLN A 45 11.44 -4.40 -1.06
C GLN A 45 11.04 -5.41 -2.15
N LYS A 46 11.39 -6.69 -2.00
CA LYS A 46 10.94 -7.74 -2.94
C LYS A 46 9.43 -7.97 -2.92
N ALA A 47 8.75 -7.62 -1.83
CA ALA A 47 7.30 -7.76 -1.70
C ALA A 47 6.51 -6.67 -2.47
N GLU A 48 7.17 -5.59 -2.91
CA GLU A 48 6.52 -4.40 -3.49
C GLU A 48 5.55 -4.75 -4.62
N LYS A 49 6.02 -5.51 -5.62
CA LYS A 49 5.20 -5.87 -6.78
C LYS A 49 3.94 -6.66 -6.40
N THR A 50 4.08 -7.62 -5.48
CA THR A 50 2.97 -8.45 -5.02
C THR A 50 1.96 -7.62 -4.23
N LEU A 51 2.42 -6.78 -3.31
CA LEU A 51 1.55 -5.92 -2.51
C LEU A 51 0.82 -4.87 -3.38
N LYS A 52 1.52 -4.28 -4.36
CA LYS A 52 0.92 -3.36 -5.34
C LYS A 52 -0.20 -4.04 -6.13
N GLN A 53 0.04 -5.26 -6.62
CA GLN A 53 -0.95 -6.01 -7.39
C GLN A 53 -2.17 -6.37 -6.53
N GLU A 54 -1.95 -6.83 -5.30
CA GLU A 54 -3.03 -7.15 -4.36
C GLU A 54 -3.96 -5.96 -4.10
N ILE A 55 -3.41 -4.75 -3.93
CA ILE A 55 -4.22 -3.54 -3.71
C ILE A 55 -5.05 -3.22 -4.96
N LEU A 56 -4.45 -3.31 -6.15
CA LEU A 56 -5.13 -3.06 -7.41
C LEU A 56 -6.24 -4.08 -7.69
N ASP A 57 -6.01 -5.36 -7.39
CA ASP A 57 -6.98 -6.42 -7.63
C ASP A 57 -8.14 -6.38 -6.62
N LYS A 58 -7.82 -6.19 -5.34
CA LYS A 58 -8.83 -6.18 -4.26
C LYS A 58 -9.51 -4.82 -4.09
N GLN A 59 -8.95 -3.74 -4.65
CA GLN A 59 -9.45 -2.37 -4.48
C GLN A 59 -9.66 -2.00 -3.01
N SER A 60 -8.76 -2.48 -2.14
CA SER A 60 -8.90 -2.46 -0.69
C SER A 60 -7.55 -2.53 0.01
N ALA A 61 -7.52 -2.13 1.27
CA ALA A 61 -6.39 -2.35 2.17
C ALA A 61 -6.33 -3.77 2.74
N ASP A 62 -7.37 -4.59 2.55
CA ASP A 62 -7.43 -5.98 3.00
C ASP A 62 -6.69 -6.92 2.05
N ILE A 63 -5.38 -6.77 1.98
CA ILE A 63 -4.47 -7.55 1.13
C ILE A 63 -3.81 -8.69 1.91
N ASP A 64 -3.31 -9.71 1.22
CA ASP A 64 -2.59 -10.81 1.88
C ASP A 64 -1.15 -10.40 2.23
N ALA A 65 -0.63 -10.99 3.31
CA ALA A 65 0.76 -10.76 3.70
C ALA A 65 1.71 -11.60 2.84
N VAL A 66 2.85 -11.03 2.45
CA VAL A 66 3.90 -11.74 1.72
C VAL A 66 4.80 -12.47 2.71
N THR A 67 5.04 -13.77 2.48
CA THR A 67 5.92 -14.59 3.33
C THR A 67 7.31 -13.95 3.44
N GLY A 68 7.81 -13.83 4.68
CA GLY A 68 9.08 -13.18 4.98
C GLY A 68 9.03 -11.65 5.08
N ALA A 69 7.92 -11.01 4.69
CA ALA A 69 7.73 -9.57 4.71
C ALA A 69 6.50 -9.13 5.54
N THR A 70 6.11 -9.91 6.55
CA THR A 70 4.87 -9.71 7.33
C THR A 70 4.71 -8.29 7.87
N PHE A 71 5.75 -7.73 8.50
CA PHE A 71 5.69 -6.37 9.05
C PHE A 71 5.60 -5.30 7.95
N THR A 72 6.31 -5.48 6.84
CA THR A 72 6.18 -4.63 5.65
C THR A 72 4.75 -4.68 5.10
N SER A 73 4.20 -5.88 4.93
CA SER A 73 2.83 -6.07 4.43
C SER A 73 1.81 -5.40 5.34
N ASN A 74 1.95 -5.53 6.66
CA ASN A 74 1.05 -4.87 7.61
C ASN A 74 1.17 -3.34 7.55
N GLY A 75 2.37 -2.79 7.41
CA GLY A 75 2.57 -1.35 7.19
C GLY A 75 1.89 -0.87 5.91
N VAL A 76 2.01 -1.63 4.81
CA VAL A 76 1.33 -1.28 3.54
C VAL A 76 -0.19 -1.36 3.68
N LYS A 77 -0.74 -2.36 4.39
CA LYS A 77 -2.18 -2.43 4.70
C LYS A 77 -2.65 -1.19 5.44
N GLU A 78 -1.93 -0.81 6.50
CA GLU A 78 -2.28 0.36 7.32
C GLU A 78 -2.22 1.66 6.49
N ALA A 79 -1.11 1.90 5.79
CA ALA A 79 -0.96 3.08 4.94
C ALA A 79 -2.01 3.13 3.82
N THR A 80 -2.33 2.00 3.18
CA THR A 80 -3.40 1.91 2.17
C THR A 80 -4.76 2.24 2.79
N SER A 81 -5.04 1.72 3.99
CA SER A 81 -6.28 2.02 4.72
C SER A 81 -6.42 3.53 4.99
N GLU A 82 -5.36 4.19 5.45
CA GLU A 82 -5.37 5.63 5.71
C GLU A 82 -5.52 6.45 4.43
N ALA A 83 -4.86 6.07 3.33
CA ALA A 83 -5.05 6.73 2.03
C ALA A 83 -6.49 6.56 1.52
N LEU A 84 -7.06 5.36 1.64
CA LEU A 84 -8.46 5.10 1.25
C LEU A 84 -9.48 5.83 2.13
N LYS A 85 -9.19 6.08 3.41
CA LYS A 85 -10.04 6.92 4.27
C LYS A 85 -10.12 8.36 3.77
N GLN A 86 -9.01 8.92 3.27
CA GLN A 86 -8.98 10.27 2.69
C GLN A 86 -9.79 10.36 1.39
N ALA A 87 -9.87 9.24 0.65
CA ALA A 87 -10.63 9.14 -0.59
C ALA A 87 -12.14 8.94 -0.40
N LYS A 88 -12.68 8.95 0.82
CA LYS A 88 -14.12 8.77 1.09
C LYS A 88 -14.91 10.08 1.11
#